data_AF-A0AAV7XXW4-F1
#
_entry.id   AF-A0AAV7XXW4-F1
#
_cell.length_a   1.000
_cell.length_b   1.000
_cell.length_c   1.000
_cell.angle_alpha   90.00
_cell.angle_beta   90.00
_cell.angle_gamma   90.00
#
_symmetry.space_group_name_H-M   'P 1'
#
loop_
_entity.id
_entity.type
_entity.pdbx_description
1 polymer ?
#
loop_
_entity_poly.entity_id
_entity_poly.type
_entity_poly.pdbx_seq_one_letter_code
_entity_poly.pdbx_strand_id
1 'polypeptide(L)'
;MDARQKLFFMLPDYFLPIVDHKKMYIVMLGRRESKAVQREIVIECSGLVKIKVHGRDYPIENVISGVRDHIPFSKETVNHFVDRAIEIVNKVRLLEICAGMDKVQYRDAWPHCHGGAADNDVYKECRYKETCRSTACKLLVTAGKWRCPECQKLQPPLKRKLESTKAENPDVNTNTRYLTEKQKDIRLSTKQKNIRLKNQKIERLEKKLQHMIEKEGVAVEKKLSDDIRGILQDAPMSSTQSLFLQQQIKAVTCKKSCGMRWHPVLIRFALSIYLKAPGAYKDLCEGGFLKLPSSRTLFDYSHVSKIEEGIDKTVIESVAKQAGEASVSTHQKQYHVVMVDEMHISKNIAIQKSTGEVIGFKNLDEIDQELAVIESYLDDPEKPVEKELASKVMSFMVKGVSSKLKHVVASYPVCNPSPNQMYSWAWEVIGALERSGVMVVALVCDGCAINRKFIKLHKPVTVLPGDIVFDTINKFVPDRVLYFFSDVPHLLKTTRNAFYNSRKNKKSTRILKKGGQFIVWETIIRLYLAKKGKTLRKSYKLNAQNVFPDSYSRMKVKPAAEVLSHTVACDKVGLAPQRQLNLLKESITGSIF
;
A
#
# COMPACT_ATOMS: atom_id res chain seq x y z
N MET A 1 -28.78 54.03 -38.12
CA MET A 1 -29.77 53.04 -37.64
C MET A 1 -29.56 51.66 -38.26
N ASP A 2 -29.33 51.59 -39.57
CA ASP A 2 -29.21 50.32 -40.33
C ASP A 2 -28.13 49.34 -39.81
N ALA A 3 -26.90 49.82 -39.54
CA ALA A 3 -25.82 48.98 -39.01
C ALA A 3 -26.07 48.43 -37.59
N ARG A 4 -26.76 49.21 -36.73
CA ARG A 4 -27.08 48.83 -35.35
C ARG A 4 -28.10 47.70 -35.32
N GLN A 5 -29.15 47.80 -36.14
CA GLN A 5 -30.17 46.77 -36.25
C GLN A 5 -29.58 45.46 -36.80
N LYS A 6 -28.76 45.53 -37.86
CA LYS A 6 -28.04 44.36 -38.41
C LYS A 6 -27.17 43.67 -37.35
N LEU A 7 -26.36 44.43 -36.62
CA LEU A 7 -25.50 43.87 -35.56
C LEU A 7 -26.31 43.31 -34.39
N PHE A 8 -27.44 43.92 -34.02
CA PHE A 8 -28.26 43.41 -32.92
C PHE A 8 -28.76 41.98 -33.17
N PHE A 9 -29.07 41.62 -34.43
CA PHE A 9 -29.50 40.25 -34.79
C PHE A 9 -28.33 39.29 -35.05
N MET A 10 -27.15 39.79 -35.44
CA MET A 10 -26.01 38.96 -35.82
C MET A 10 -25.01 38.70 -34.69
N LEU A 11 -25.06 39.48 -33.61
CA LEU A 11 -24.15 39.32 -32.47
C LEU A 11 -24.60 38.19 -31.54
N PRO A 12 -23.66 37.46 -30.89
CA PRO A 12 -24.01 36.44 -29.90
C PRO A 12 -24.76 37.01 -28.68
N ASP A 13 -25.56 36.17 -28.00
CA ASP A 13 -26.53 36.48 -26.90
C ASP A 13 -26.01 37.27 -25.67
N TYR A 14 -24.73 37.69 -25.66
CA TYR A 14 -24.10 38.46 -24.57
C TYR A 14 -23.34 39.70 -25.05
N PHE A 15 -23.38 40.01 -26.35
CA PHE A 15 -22.79 41.21 -26.94
C PHE A 15 -23.90 42.18 -27.32
N LEU A 16 -23.83 43.40 -26.81
CA LEU A 16 -24.82 44.45 -27.07
C LEU A 16 -24.18 45.59 -27.87
N PRO A 17 -24.71 45.93 -29.05
CA PRO A 17 -24.28 47.10 -29.80
C PRO A 17 -25.00 48.36 -29.28
N ILE A 18 -24.22 49.32 -28.79
CA ILE A 18 -24.64 50.65 -28.38
C ILE A 18 -24.02 51.63 -29.37
N VAL A 19 -24.79 52.56 -29.90
CA VAL A 19 -24.30 53.55 -30.88
C VAL A 19 -24.43 54.94 -30.30
N ASP A 20 -23.34 55.68 -30.37
CA ASP A 20 -23.23 57.11 -30.07
C ASP A 20 -22.82 57.84 -31.37
N HIS A 21 -23.03 59.16 -31.46
CA HIS A 21 -23.02 59.94 -32.71
C HIS A 21 -21.82 59.68 -33.64
N LYS A 22 -20.61 59.41 -33.10
CA LYS A 22 -19.39 59.12 -33.88
C LYS A 22 -18.73 57.78 -33.56
N LYS A 23 -19.33 56.95 -32.69
CA LYS A 23 -18.71 55.72 -32.17
C LYS A 23 -19.73 54.61 -31.97
N MET A 24 -19.33 53.40 -32.31
CA MET A 24 -20.08 52.18 -32.01
C MET A 24 -19.37 51.41 -30.90
N TYR A 25 -20.11 51.11 -29.84
CA TYR A 25 -19.66 50.31 -28.71
C TYR A 25 -20.31 48.93 -28.81
N ILE A 26 -19.51 47.87 -28.78
CA ILE A 26 -20.01 46.50 -28.65
C ILE A 26 -19.53 45.98 -27.30
N VAL A 27 -20.46 45.88 -26.34
CA VAL A 27 -20.15 45.49 -24.97
C VAL A 27 -20.53 44.05 -24.70
N MET A 28 -19.60 43.29 -24.11
CA MET A 28 -19.84 41.94 -23.62
C MET A 28 -20.20 42.01 -22.13
N LEU A 29 -21.39 41.53 -21.79
CA LEU A 29 -21.84 41.46 -20.40
C LEU A 29 -21.54 40.09 -19.78
N GLY A 30 -21.26 40.09 -18.48
CA GLY A 30 -21.06 38.87 -17.71
C GLY A 30 -22.30 37.97 -17.69
N ARG A 31 -22.07 36.66 -17.58
CA ARG A 31 -23.12 35.62 -17.62
C ARG A 31 -23.83 35.36 -16.29
N ARG A 32 -23.43 36.03 -15.21
CA ARG A 32 -24.05 35.91 -13.87
C ARG A 32 -25.21 36.91 -13.74
N GLU A 33 -26.11 36.68 -12.77
CA GLU A 33 -27.35 37.46 -12.55
C GLU A 33 -27.13 38.98 -12.48
N SER A 34 -25.98 39.42 -11.98
CA SER A 34 -25.59 40.83 -11.99
C SER A 34 -24.65 41.11 -13.15
N LYS A 35 -25.19 41.75 -14.19
CA LYS A 35 -24.47 42.05 -15.44
C LYS A 35 -23.38 43.11 -15.20
N ALA A 36 -22.12 42.72 -15.34
CA ALA A 36 -20.97 43.62 -15.38
C ALA A 36 -20.39 43.66 -16.81
N VAL A 37 -19.89 44.81 -17.26
CA VAL A 37 -19.21 44.93 -18.56
C VAL A 37 -17.83 44.27 -18.45
N GLN A 38 -17.66 43.14 -19.13
CA GLN A 38 -16.40 42.39 -19.11
C GLN A 38 -15.46 42.84 -20.22
N ARG A 39 -16.02 43.13 -21.40
CA ARG A 39 -15.27 43.58 -22.58
C ARG A 39 -16.04 44.66 -23.31
N GLU A 40 -15.31 45.57 -23.92
CA GLU A 40 -15.86 46.67 -24.69
C GLU A 40 -15.04 46.82 -25.97
N ILE A 41 -15.70 46.79 -27.12
CA ILE A 41 -15.08 47.01 -28.42
C ILE A 41 -15.63 48.32 -28.96
N VAL A 42 -14.79 49.33 -29.11
CA VAL A 42 -15.14 50.64 -29.63
C VAL A 42 -14.67 50.75 -31.07
N ILE A 43 -15.59 50.96 -31.99
CA ILE A 43 -15.31 51.17 -33.42
C ILE A 43 -15.74 52.59 -33.76
N GLU A 44 -14.79 53.44 -34.10
CA GLU A 44 -15.06 54.82 -34.53
C GLU A 44 -15.48 54.85 -36.01
N CYS A 45 -16.25 55.86 -36.43
CA CYS A 45 -16.65 55.99 -37.84
C CYS A 45 -15.46 56.15 -38.81
N SER A 46 -14.29 56.53 -38.30
CA SER A 46 -13.01 56.54 -39.03
C SER A 46 -12.46 55.13 -39.33
N GLY A 47 -13.06 54.08 -38.78
CA GLY A 47 -12.58 52.70 -38.88
C GLY A 47 -11.54 52.33 -37.83
N LEU A 48 -11.23 53.21 -36.87
CA LEU A 48 -10.32 52.92 -35.76
C LEU A 48 -11.02 52.07 -34.69
N VAL A 49 -10.36 51.00 -34.26
CA VAL A 49 -10.90 50.05 -33.28
C VAL A 49 -10.06 50.06 -32.01
N LYS A 50 -10.73 50.18 -30.86
CA LYS A 50 -10.13 50.03 -29.53
C LYS A 50 -10.84 48.92 -28.78
N ILE A 51 -10.09 48.04 -28.12
CA ILE A 51 -10.64 46.96 -27.30
C ILE A 51 -10.27 47.24 -25.85
N LYS A 52 -11.23 47.15 -24.95
CA LYS A 52 -11.02 47.22 -23.50
C LYS A 52 -11.48 45.93 -22.84
N VAL A 53 -10.69 45.45 -21.89
CA VAL A 53 -10.98 44.28 -21.07
C VAL A 53 -10.83 44.69 -19.61
N HIS A 54 -11.87 44.51 -18.80
CA HIS A 54 -11.87 44.93 -17.39
C HIS A 54 -11.45 46.40 -17.22
N GLY A 55 -11.92 47.26 -18.12
CA GLY A 55 -11.63 48.70 -18.14
C GLY A 55 -10.22 49.10 -18.62
N ARG A 56 -9.35 48.14 -18.98
CA ARG A 56 -7.98 48.40 -19.47
C ARG A 56 -7.89 48.22 -20.98
N ASP A 57 -7.11 49.08 -21.64
CA ASP A 57 -6.86 48.96 -23.08
C ASP A 57 -6.14 47.65 -23.41
N TYR A 58 -6.66 46.94 -24.40
CA TYR A 58 -6.15 45.68 -24.90
C TYR A 58 -5.63 45.87 -26.34
N PRO A 59 -4.34 45.62 -26.61
CA PRO A 59 -3.77 45.84 -27.93
C PRO A 59 -4.47 45.00 -29.00
N ILE A 60 -4.92 45.65 -30.07
CA ILE A 60 -5.72 45.03 -31.14
C ILE A 60 -4.90 44.02 -31.95
N GLU A 61 -3.57 44.19 -31.99
CA GLU A 61 -2.62 43.31 -32.67
C GLU A 61 -2.63 41.89 -32.08
N ASN A 62 -3.05 41.75 -30.81
CA ASN A 62 -3.23 40.45 -30.16
C ASN A 62 -4.50 39.72 -30.61
N VAL A 63 -5.42 40.40 -31.29
CA VAL A 63 -6.69 39.85 -31.79
C VAL A 63 -6.63 39.65 -33.30
N ILE A 64 -6.06 40.60 -34.05
CA ILE A 64 -5.93 40.54 -35.52
C ILE A 64 -4.47 40.77 -35.90
N SER A 65 -3.85 39.76 -36.52
CA SER A 65 -2.51 39.87 -37.12
C SER A 65 -2.59 40.54 -38.49
N GLY A 66 -1.86 41.64 -38.69
CA GLY A 66 -1.81 42.36 -39.96
C GLY A 66 -2.98 43.31 -40.14
N VAL A 67 -2.88 44.50 -39.54
CA VAL A 67 -3.88 45.58 -39.69
C VAL A 67 -3.91 46.00 -41.16
N ARG A 68 -4.98 45.67 -41.89
CA ARG A 68 -5.30 46.30 -43.18
C ARG A 68 -6.28 47.47 -42.97
N ASP A 69 -6.03 48.50 -43.77
CA ASP A 69 -6.73 49.77 -44.03
C ASP A 69 -7.97 50.12 -43.19
N HIS A 70 -7.96 51.34 -42.66
CA HIS A 70 -9.11 51.99 -42.04
C HIS A 70 -10.26 52.04 -43.05
N ILE A 71 -11.33 51.28 -42.82
CA ILE A 71 -12.54 51.38 -43.64
C ILE A 71 -13.44 52.43 -42.97
N PRO A 72 -13.50 53.67 -43.47
CA PRO A 72 -14.42 54.66 -42.94
C PRO A 72 -15.87 54.27 -43.23
N PHE A 73 -16.75 54.62 -42.30
CA PHE A 73 -18.18 54.35 -42.40
C PHE A 73 -18.86 55.33 -43.37
N SER A 74 -19.37 54.82 -44.50
CA SER A 74 -20.21 55.54 -45.46
C SER A 74 -21.50 54.74 -45.75
N LYS A 75 -22.45 55.31 -46.51
CA LYS A 75 -23.66 54.59 -46.93
C LYS A 75 -23.35 53.39 -47.82
N GLU A 76 -22.26 53.41 -48.60
CA GLU A 76 -21.86 52.28 -49.45
C GLU A 76 -21.09 51.20 -48.69
N THR A 77 -20.43 51.52 -47.57
CA THR A 77 -19.55 50.58 -46.83
C THR A 77 -20.21 49.90 -45.62
N VAL A 78 -21.51 50.12 -45.38
CA VAL A 78 -22.23 49.63 -44.19
C VAL A 78 -22.08 48.12 -43.97
N ASN A 79 -22.21 47.29 -45.02
CA ASN A 79 -22.12 45.84 -44.88
C ASN A 79 -20.69 45.39 -44.54
N HIS A 80 -19.68 45.94 -45.23
CA HIS A 80 -18.26 45.67 -44.93
C HIS A 80 -17.87 46.09 -43.50
N PHE A 81 -18.42 47.19 -43.01
CA PHE A 81 -18.22 47.66 -41.64
C PHE A 81 -18.84 46.68 -40.61
N VAL A 82 -20.05 46.18 -40.88
CA VAL A 82 -20.73 45.18 -40.04
C VAL A 82 -19.96 43.85 -40.05
N ASP A 83 -19.50 43.38 -41.20
CA ASP A 83 -18.72 42.14 -41.32
C ASP A 83 -17.40 42.22 -40.53
N ARG A 84 -16.71 43.36 -40.61
CA ARG A 84 -15.49 43.62 -39.84
C ARG A 84 -15.78 43.63 -38.34
N ALA A 85 -16.87 44.25 -37.90
CA ALA A 85 -17.26 44.25 -36.50
C ALA A 85 -17.56 42.82 -36.00
N ILE A 86 -18.24 42.00 -36.80
CA ILE A 86 -18.53 40.60 -36.48
C ILE A 86 -17.26 39.75 -36.44
N GLU A 87 -16.31 39.96 -37.36
CA GLU A 87 -15.02 39.27 -37.36
C GLU A 87 -14.25 39.52 -36.06
N ILE A 88 -14.18 40.79 -35.64
CA ILE A 88 -13.51 41.20 -34.40
C ILE A 88 -14.22 40.56 -33.20
N VAL A 89 -15.55 40.61 -33.15
CA VAL A 89 -16.34 39.99 -32.07
C VAL A 89 -16.10 38.48 -32.01
N ASN A 90 -16.08 37.79 -33.15
CA ASN A 90 -15.85 36.36 -33.20
C ASN A 90 -14.45 35.99 -32.69
N LYS A 91 -13.42 36.76 -33.03
CA LYS A 91 -12.06 36.55 -32.52
C LYS A 91 -11.96 36.86 -31.02
N VAL A 92 -12.53 37.97 -30.56
CA VAL A 92 -12.57 38.33 -29.13
C VAL A 92 -13.32 37.26 -28.34
N ARG A 93 -14.47 36.77 -28.82
CA ARG A 93 -15.28 35.73 -28.17
C ARG A 93 -14.50 34.43 -27.90
N LEU A 94 -13.55 34.08 -28.77
CA LEU A 94 -12.71 32.87 -28.62
C LEU A 94 -11.59 33.03 -27.60
N LEU A 95 -11.34 34.25 -27.12
CA LEU A 95 -10.41 34.50 -26.04
C LEU A 95 -11.12 34.37 -24.69
N GLU A 96 -10.47 33.74 -23.72
CA GLU A 96 -10.95 33.59 -22.36
C GLU A 96 -10.17 34.49 -21.41
N ILE A 97 -10.75 34.89 -20.28
CA ILE A 97 -9.99 35.60 -19.26
C ILE A 97 -8.94 34.66 -18.65
N CYS A 98 -7.72 35.16 -18.43
CA CYS A 98 -6.70 34.48 -17.64
C CYS A 98 -7.25 34.28 -16.22
N ALA A 99 -7.13 33.09 -15.62
CA ALA A 99 -7.59 32.86 -14.26
C ALA A 99 -6.55 33.22 -13.18
N GLY A 100 -5.36 33.71 -13.58
CA GLY A 100 -4.28 34.06 -12.64
C GLY A 100 -3.77 32.85 -11.82
N MET A 101 -3.42 33.10 -10.55
CA MET A 101 -3.15 32.11 -9.52
C MET A 101 -4.35 31.99 -8.57
N ASP A 102 -5.34 31.22 -8.99
CA ASP A 102 -6.63 30.95 -8.36
C ASP A 102 -6.61 29.85 -7.27
N LYS A 103 -5.43 29.27 -6.98
CA LYS A 103 -5.32 28.16 -6.05
C LYS A 103 -5.42 28.64 -4.60
N VAL A 104 -6.47 28.20 -3.90
CA VAL A 104 -6.77 28.53 -2.50
C VAL A 104 -5.58 28.29 -1.55
N GLN A 105 -4.79 27.23 -1.79
CA GLN A 105 -3.62 26.90 -0.96
C GLN A 105 -2.53 27.98 -0.94
N TYR A 106 -2.57 28.96 -1.84
CA TYR A 106 -1.62 30.07 -1.90
C TYR A 106 -2.21 31.40 -1.43
N ARG A 107 -3.48 31.43 -0.99
CA ARG A 107 -4.22 32.64 -0.64
C ARG A 107 -3.47 33.52 0.37
N ASP A 108 -2.96 32.91 1.44
CA ASP A 108 -2.23 33.61 2.50
C ASP A 108 -0.87 34.16 2.03
N ALA A 109 -0.33 33.59 0.95
CA ALA A 109 0.94 34.01 0.36
C ALA A 109 0.77 35.09 -0.73
N TRP A 110 -0.45 35.36 -1.20
CA TRP A 110 -0.70 36.35 -2.26
C TRP A 110 -0.27 37.78 -1.90
N PRO A 111 -0.55 38.33 -0.69
CA PRO A 111 -0.17 39.71 -0.34
C PRO A 111 1.35 39.94 -0.35
N HIS A 112 2.12 38.85 -0.21
CA HIS A 112 3.57 38.88 -0.05
C HIS A 112 4.30 38.54 -1.37
N CYS A 113 3.57 38.39 -2.48
CA CYS A 113 4.14 38.02 -3.76
C CYS A 113 4.57 39.26 -4.56
N HIS A 114 5.88 39.52 -4.61
CA HIS A 114 6.43 40.58 -5.46
C HIS A 114 6.05 40.36 -6.94
N GLY A 115 5.46 41.38 -7.57
CA GLY A 115 5.00 41.33 -8.97
C GLY A 115 3.62 40.69 -9.18
N GLY A 116 2.88 40.40 -8.10
CA GLY A 116 1.49 39.95 -8.14
C GLY A 116 0.54 40.90 -7.39
N ALA A 117 -0.71 40.99 -7.82
CA ALA A 117 -1.79 41.75 -7.19
C ALA A 117 -3.01 40.86 -7.00
N ALA A 118 -3.70 40.98 -5.87
CA ALA A 118 -4.96 40.28 -5.62
C ALA A 118 -6.09 40.86 -6.48
N ASP A 119 -6.90 39.99 -7.07
CA ASP A 119 -8.08 40.30 -7.87
C ASP A 119 -9.25 39.48 -7.33
N ASN A 120 -10.26 40.18 -6.83
CA ASN A 120 -11.46 39.62 -6.19
C ASN A 120 -12.66 39.54 -7.13
N ASP A 121 -12.43 39.43 -8.44
CA ASP A 121 -13.47 39.21 -9.46
C ASP A 121 -14.54 40.32 -9.52
N VAL A 122 -14.09 41.59 -9.53
CA VAL A 122 -14.99 42.77 -9.62
C VAL A 122 -15.88 42.72 -10.88
N TYR A 123 -15.38 42.13 -11.96
CA TYR A 123 -16.04 41.99 -13.26
C TYR A 123 -16.87 40.70 -13.43
N LYS A 124 -17.02 39.91 -12.35
CA LYS A 124 -17.91 38.74 -12.24
C LYS A 124 -17.68 37.67 -13.31
N GLU A 125 -16.41 37.41 -13.58
CA GLU A 125 -15.93 36.35 -14.48
C GLU A 125 -16.31 34.95 -13.96
N CYS A 126 -16.48 34.01 -14.89
CA CYS A 126 -16.85 32.64 -14.52
C CYS A 126 -15.65 31.78 -14.10
N ARG A 127 -14.42 32.17 -14.50
CA ARG A 127 -13.23 31.31 -14.37
C ARG A 127 -12.55 31.35 -13.01
N TYR A 128 -12.80 32.37 -12.20
CA TYR A 128 -12.24 32.51 -10.85
C TYR A 128 -13.23 33.27 -9.95
N LYS A 129 -12.97 33.28 -8.64
CA LYS A 129 -13.68 34.12 -7.65
C LYS A 129 -12.72 35.09 -6.98
N GLU A 130 -11.53 34.59 -6.64
CA GLU A 130 -10.40 35.39 -6.20
C GLU A 130 -9.14 34.78 -6.78
N THR A 131 -8.17 35.61 -7.13
CA THR A 131 -6.90 35.16 -7.69
C THR A 131 -5.80 36.19 -7.44
N CYS A 132 -4.55 35.75 -7.40
CA CYS A 132 -3.41 36.64 -7.59
C CYS A 132 -3.02 36.71 -9.07
N ARG A 133 -2.96 37.91 -9.66
CA ARG A 133 -2.53 38.15 -11.04
C ARG A 133 -1.16 38.81 -11.08
N SER A 134 -0.33 38.47 -12.05
CA SER A 134 0.89 39.24 -12.31
C SER A 134 0.55 40.67 -12.70
N THR A 135 1.36 41.64 -12.29
CA THR A 135 1.25 43.03 -12.75
C THR A 135 1.40 43.15 -14.27
N ALA A 136 2.14 42.22 -14.90
CA ALA A 136 2.29 42.11 -16.35
C ALA A 136 1.30 41.10 -16.99
N CYS A 137 0.15 40.83 -16.36
CA CYS A 137 -0.82 39.88 -16.87
C CYS A 137 -1.36 40.30 -18.25
N LYS A 138 -1.28 39.40 -19.24
CA LYS A 138 -1.88 39.59 -20.57
C LYS A 138 -3.41 39.64 -20.61
N LEU A 139 -4.10 39.52 -19.47
CA LEU A 139 -5.57 39.49 -19.26
C LEU A 139 -6.34 38.41 -20.04
N LEU A 140 -6.22 38.35 -21.37
CA LEU A 140 -6.84 37.34 -22.22
C LEU A 140 -5.86 36.21 -22.57
N VAL A 141 -6.40 35.00 -22.71
CA VAL A 141 -5.70 33.80 -23.13
C VAL A 141 -6.53 33.08 -24.20
N THR A 142 -5.86 32.33 -25.07
CA THR A 142 -6.53 31.50 -26.07
C THR A 142 -7.40 30.44 -25.41
N ALA A 143 -8.56 30.12 -26.01
CA ALA A 143 -9.44 29.06 -25.54
C ALA A 143 -8.67 27.78 -25.17
N GLY A 144 -8.94 27.24 -23.98
CA GLY A 144 -8.29 26.03 -23.45
C GLY A 144 -7.04 26.29 -22.59
N LYS A 145 -6.48 27.50 -22.59
CA LYS A 145 -5.44 27.89 -21.61
C LYS A 145 -6.08 28.49 -20.37
N TRP A 146 -5.67 28.01 -19.20
CA TRP A 146 -6.21 28.50 -17.92
C TRP A 146 -5.60 29.84 -17.48
N ARG A 147 -4.31 30.07 -17.79
CA ARG A 147 -3.56 31.25 -17.34
C ARG A 147 -2.48 31.65 -18.35
N CYS A 148 -2.09 32.92 -18.33
CA CYS A 148 -1.05 33.45 -19.21
C CYS A 148 0.37 33.14 -18.67
N PRO A 149 1.42 33.21 -19.51
CA PRO A 149 2.79 32.90 -19.10
C PRO A 149 3.29 33.74 -17.91
N GLU A 150 2.94 35.03 -17.85
CA GLU A 150 3.34 35.91 -16.75
C GLU A 150 2.70 35.51 -15.42
N CYS A 151 1.42 35.14 -15.41
CA CYS A 151 0.78 34.62 -14.19
C CYS A 151 1.30 33.23 -13.80
N GLN A 152 1.83 32.45 -14.76
CA GLN A 152 2.43 31.15 -14.47
C GLN A 152 3.77 31.31 -13.71
N LYS A 153 4.52 32.37 -13.97
CA LYS A 153 5.78 32.69 -13.27
C LYS A 153 5.60 32.99 -11.78
N LEU A 154 4.38 33.28 -11.32
CA LEU A 154 4.09 33.46 -9.88
C LEU A 154 4.07 32.14 -9.10
N GLN A 155 4.00 30.98 -9.78
CA GLN A 155 3.87 29.69 -9.10
C GLN A 155 5.10 29.29 -8.26
N PRO A 156 6.35 29.36 -8.78
CA PRO A 156 7.53 28.99 -8.02
C PRO A 156 7.75 29.78 -6.72
N PRO A 157 7.65 31.13 -6.67
CA PRO A 157 7.86 31.87 -5.43
C PRO A 157 6.77 31.58 -4.38
N LEU A 158 5.50 31.48 -4.79
CA LEU A 158 4.39 31.12 -3.89
C LEU A 158 4.57 29.71 -3.30
N LYS A 159 5.06 28.76 -4.11
CA LYS A 159 5.34 27.39 -3.67
C LYS A 159 6.47 27.35 -2.62
N ARG A 160 7.58 28.06 -2.85
CA ARG A 160 8.71 28.13 -1.89
C ARG A 160 8.26 28.70 -0.54
N LYS A 161 7.42 29.75 -0.54
CA LYS A 161 6.93 30.35 0.69
C LYS A 161 6.03 29.39 1.47
N LEU A 162 5.12 28.69 0.79
CA LEU A 162 4.28 27.65 1.41
C LEU A 162 5.10 26.53 2.04
N GLU A 163 6.17 26.10 1.37
CA GLU A 163 7.09 25.07 1.89
C GLU A 163 7.89 25.58 3.10
N SER A 164 8.32 26.84 3.11
CA SER A 164 8.96 27.50 4.26
C SER A 164 8.02 27.60 5.48
N THR A 165 6.77 28.00 5.30
CA THR A 165 5.78 28.08 6.39
C THR A 165 5.46 26.70 6.97
N LYS A 166 5.42 25.66 6.13
CA LYS A 166 5.24 24.26 6.59
C LYS A 166 6.44 23.71 7.36
N ALA A 167 7.65 24.20 7.09
CA ALA A 167 8.85 23.83 7.84
C ALA A 167 8.88 24.47 9.25
N GLU A 168 8.36 25.70 9.38
CA GLU A 168 8.24 26.40 10.66
C GLU A 168 7.17 25.79 11.57
N ASN A 169 6.01 25.40 11.01
CA ASN A 169 4.89 24.80 11.72
C ASN A 169 4.52 23.41 11.18
N PRO A 170 5.26 22.35 11.58
CA PRO A 170 4.99 20.99 11.17
C PRO A 170 3.68 20.45 11.74
N ASP A 171 3.02 19.57 10.97
CA ASP A 171 1.78 18.89 11.36
C ASP A 171 1.95 18.10 12.67
N VAL A 172 0.88 17.98 13.47
CA VAL A 172 0.84 17.24 14.74
C VAL A 172 1.30 15.78 14.58
N ASN A 173 1.16 15.20 13.38
CA ASN A 173 1.57 13.83 13.04
C ASN A 173 2.97 13.73 12.43
N THR A 174 3.71 14.83 12.32
CA THR A 174 5.09 14.82 11.80
C THR A 174 5.97 13.94 12.68
N ASN A 175 6.74 13.04 12.06
CA ASN A 175 7.65 12.16 12.78
C ASN A 175 8.72 12.97 13.52
N THR A 176 9.03 12.61 14.77
CA THR A 176 9.96 13.32 15.66
C THR A 176 11.36 13.48 15.09
N ARG A 177 11.78 12.62 14.16
CA ARG A 177 13.08 12.73 13.46
C ARG A 177 13.20 13.98 12.56
N TYR A 178 12.07 14.58 12.19
CA TYR A 178 12.01 15.75 11.32
C TYR A 178 11.70 17.05 12.07
N LEU A 179 11.69 17.01 13.41
CA LEU A 179 11.47 18.19 14.24
C LEU A 179 12.82 18.74 14.73
N THR A 180 12.91 20.07 14.83
CA THR A 180 14.02 20.74 15.52
C THR A 180 13.93 20.54 17.03
N GLU A 181 15.01 20.82 17.75
CA GLU A 181 15.09 20.63 19.21
C GLU A 181 14.05 21.45 19.98
N LYS A 182 13.91 22.74 19.64
CA LYS A 182 12.85 23.62 20.18
C LYS A 182 11.44 23.08 19.90
N GLN A 183 11.20 22.53 18.71
CA GLN A 183 9.90 21.93 18.35
C GLN A 183 9.63 20.63 19.13
N LYS A 184 10.66 19.84 19.42
CA LYS A 184 10.55 18.65 20.27
C LYS A 184 10.16 19.04 21.69
N ASP A 185 10.74 20.10 22.24
CA ASP A 185 10.45 20.59 23.60
C ASP A 185 9.01 21.09 23.75
N ILE A 186 8.51 21.85 22.78
CA ILE A 186 7.11 22.31 22.75
C ILE A 186 6.14 21.11 22.68
N ARG A 187 6.49 20.09 21.88
CA ARG A 187 5.66 18.87 21.77
C ARG A 187 5.71 18.04 23.06
N LEU A 188 6.87 17.98 23.71
CA LEU A 188 7.04 17.32 25.00
C LEU A 188 6.19 18.00 26.09
N SER A 189 6.26 19.33 26.22
CA SER A 189 5.49 20.10 27.20
C SER A 189 3.98 19.95 27.00
N THR A 190 3.53 19.97 25.74
CA THR A 190 2.12 19.74 25.37
C THR A 190 1.67 18.33 25.74
N LYS A 191 2.51 17.31 25.46
CA LYS A 191 2.23 15.93 25.87
C LYS A 191 2.16 15.77 27.38
N GLN A 192 3.09 16.39 28.12
CA GLN A 192 3.09 16.38 29.59
C GLN A 192 1.82 17.03 30.16
N LYS A 193 1.39 18.16 29.61
CA LYS A 193 0.13 18.81 30.00
C LYS A 193 -1.08 17.91 29.75
N ASN A 194 -1.14 17.23 28.59
CA ASN A 194 -2.22 16.28 28.28
C ASN A 194 -2.23 15.06 29.20
N ILE A 195 -1.06 14.54 29.58
CA ILE A 195 -0.95 13.45 30.55
C ILE A 195 -1.51 13.89 31.91
N ARG A 196 -1.13 15.09 32.39
CA ARG A 196 -1.66 15.64 33.65
C ARG A 196 -3.20 15.75 33.63
N LEU A 197 -3.77 16.27 32.55
CA LEU A 197 -5.23 16.40 32.40
C LEU A 197 -5.94 15.04 32.37
N LYS A 198 -5.36 14.04 31.70
CA LYS A 198 -5.91 12.68 31.69
C LYS A 198 -5.85 12.02 33.06
N ASN A 199 -4.75 12.17 33.79
CA ASN A 199 -4.61 11.62 35.14
C ASN A 199 -5.63 12.24 36.10
N GLN A 200 -5.85 13.56 36.03
CA GLN A 200 -6.91 14.21 36.81
C GLN A 200 -8.32 13.68 36.46
N LYS A 201 -8.56 13.33 35.19
CA LYS A 201 -9.83 12.71 34.78
C LYS A 201 -9.98 11.29 35.35
N ILE A 202 -8.92 10.49 35.35
CA ILE A 202 -8.91 9.15 35.94
C ILE A 202 -9.23 9.24 37.43
N GLU A 203 -8.54 10.11 38.17
CA GLU A 203 -8.75 10.27 39.62
C GLU A 203 -10.20 10.69 39.95
N ARG A 204 -10.80 11.57 39.13
CA ARG A 204 -12.23 11.93 39.27
C ARG A 204 -13.16 10.74 39.01
N LEU A 205 -12.84 9.90 38.04
CA LEU A 205 -13.64 8.72 37.70
C LEU A 205 -13.53 7.65 38.78
N GLU A 206 -12.33 7.43 39.34
CA GLU A 206 -12.10 6.53 40.47
C GLU A 206 -12.91 6.98 41.70
N LYS A 207 -12.89 8.27 42.04
CA LYS A 207 -13.71 8.81 43.14
C LYS A 207 -15.21 8.61 42.89
N LYS A 208 -15.68 8.78 41.65
CA LYS A 208 -17.08 8.51 41.28
C LYS A 208 -17.43 7.03 41.39
N LEU A 209 -16.53 6.14 40.96
CA LEU A 209 -16.72 4.70 41.06
C LEU A 209 -16.77 4.27 42.52
N GLN A 210 -15.85 4.78 43.36
CA GLN A 210 -15.84 4.53 44.79
C GLN A 210 -17.14 4.99 45.46
N HIS A 211 -17.63 6.17 45.11
CA HIS A 211 -18.90 6.68 45.60
C HIS A 211 -20.10 5.83 45.16
N MET A 212 -20.12 5.32 43.92
CA MET A 212 -21.15 4.36 43.48
C MET A 212 -21.05 3.03 44.25
N ILE A 213 -19.86 2.51 44.48
CA ILE A 213 -19.65 1.29 45.27
C ILE A 213 -20.12 1.50 46.73
N GLU A 214 -19.88 2.66 47.34
CA GLU A 214 -20.34 2.94 48.71
C GLU A 214 -21.86 3.13 48.80
N LYS A 215 -22.49 3.69 47.76
CA LYS A 215 -23.93 4.00 47.75
C LYS A 215 -24.80 2.81 47.30
N GLU A 216 -24.31 2.03 46.34
CA GLU A 216 -25.05 0.94 45.70
C GLU A 216 -24.44 -0.44 45.99
N GLY A 217 -23.23 -0.50 46.53
CA GLY A 217 -22.57 -1.75 46.86
C GLY A 217 -23.13 -2.35 48.13
N VAL A 218 -23.66 -3.56 48.01
CA VAL A 218 -24.07 -4.39 49.15
C VAL A 218 -22.84 -5.17 49.62
N ALA A 219 -22.47 -5.01 50.90
CA ALA A 219 -21.42 -5.81 51.50
C ALA A 219 -21.90 -7.27 51.59
N VAL A 220 -21.20 -8.18 50.90
CA VAL A 220 -21.54 -9.60 50.91
C VAL A 220 -21.26 -10.15 52.32
N GLU A 221 -22.30 -10.50 53.06
CA GLU A 221 -22.19 -11.13 54.36
C GLU A 221 -21.46 -12.49 54.26
N LYS A 222 -20.72 -12.88 55.31
CA LYS A 222 -19.98 -14.16 55.34
C LYS A 222 -20.84 -15.36 54.97
N LYS A 223 -22.10 -15.40 55.42
CA LYS A 223 -23.07 -16.46 55.06
C LYS A 223 -23.33 -16.51 53.55
N LEU A 224 -23.57 -15.37 52.90
CA LEU A 224 -23.80 -15.31 51.46
C LEU A 224 -22.54 -15.72 50.66
N SER A 225 -21.35 -15.40 51.15
CA SER A 225 -20.08 -15.89 50.58
C SER A 225 -19.95 -17.42 50.69
N ASP A 226 -20.37 -18.00 51.81
CA ASP A 226 -20.35 -19.45 52.03
C ASP A 226 -21.45 -20.16 51.22
N ASP A 227 -22.62 -19.55 51.05
CA ASP A 227 -23.70 -20.03 50.17
C ASP A 227 -23.28 -19.96 48.70
N ILE A 228 -22.65 -18.87 48.24
CA ILE A 228 -22.08 -18.77 46.89
C ILE A 228 -21.02 -19.85 46.68
N ARG A 229 -20.21 -20.16 47.70
CA ARG A 229 -19.22 -21.25 47.64
C ARG A 229 -19.89 -22.62 47.52
N GLY A 230 -20.98 -22.86 48.25
CA GLY A 230 -21.79 -24.08 48.13
C GLY A 230 -22.46 -24.21 46.75
N ILE A 231 -23.09 -23.14 46.26
CA ILE A 231 -23.73 -23.09 44.94
C ILE A 231 -22.70 -23.31 43.82
N LEU A 232 -21.49 -22.79 43.94
CA LEU A 232 -20.42 -23.02 42.98
C LEU A 232 -19.84 -24.44 43.03
N GLN A 233 -19.97 -25.14 44.17
CA GLN A 233 -19.62 -26.57 44.29
C GLN A 233 -20.68 -27.47 43.64
N ASP A 234 -21.96 -27.09 43.71
CA ASP A 234 -23.09 -27.86 43.17
C ASP A 234 -23.46 -27.49 41.73
N ALA A 235 -22.92 -26.39 41.18
CA ALA A 235 -23.16 -26.00 39.80
C ALA A 235 -22.54 -27.01 38.82
N PRO A 236 -23.23 -27.38 37.72
CA PRO A 236 -22.70 -28.27 36.69
C PRO A 236 -21.59 -27.55 35.90
N MET A 237 -20.39 -27.55 36.48
CA MET A 237 -19.21 -26.88 35.96
C MET A 237 -18.30 -27.91 35.30
N SER A 238 -17.77 -27.57 34.12
CA SER A 238 -16.69 -28.37 33.53
C SER A 238 -15.46 -28.36 34.44
N SER A 239 -14.65 -29.42 34.35
CA SER A 239 -13.42 -29.56 35.14
C SER A 239 -12.46 -28.37 35.00
N THR A 240 -12.44 -27.73 33.83
CA THR A 240 -11.62 -26.53 33.55
C THR A 240 -12.17 -25.27 34.22
N GLN A 241 -13.51 -25.09 34.24
CA GLN A 241 -14.15 -23.97 34.93
C GLN A 241 -13.97 -24.09 36.45
N SER A 242 -14.16 -25.29 36.99
CA SER A 242 -13.93 -25.55 38.42
C SER A 242 -12.47 -25.28 38.81
N LEU A 243 -11.52 -25.78 38.01
CA LEU A 243 -10.09 -25.50 38.21
C LEU A 243 -9.78 -24.00 38.13
N PHE A 244 -10.36 -23.29 37.17
CA PHE A 244 -10.18 -21.84 37.04
C PHE A 244 -10.62 -21.11 38.32
N LEU A 245 -11.83 -21.39 38.81
CA LEU A 245 -12.35 -20.76 40.02
C LEU A 245 -11.53 -21.13 41.26
N GLN A 246 -11.15 -22.40 41.42
CA GLN A 246 -10.27 -22.83 42.51
C GLN A 246 -8.95 -22.05 42.51
N GLN A 247 -8.35 -21.83 41.34
CA GLN A 247 -7.12 -21.05 41.21
C GLN A 247 -7.34 -19.55 41.47
N GLN A 248 -8.51 -18.98 41.11
CA GLN A 248 -8.87 -17.61 41.46
C GLN A 248 -9.01 -17.45 42.98
N ILE A 249 -9.76 -18.34 43.65
CA ILE A 249 -9.94 -18.32 45.11
C ILE A 249 -8.59 -18.45 45.81
N LYS A 250 -7.74 -19.38 45.35
CA LYS A 250 -6.38 -19.54 45.86
C LYS A 250 -5.53 -18.28 45.68
N ALA A 251 -5.64 -17.60 44.53
CA ALA A 251 -4.90 -16.36 44.28
C ALA A 251 -5.36 -15.20 45.17
N VAL A 252 -6.67 -15.09 45.45
CA VAL A 252 -7.23 -14.05 46.33
C VAL A 252 -6.89 -14.30 47.79
N THR A 253 -6.88 -15.57 48.23
CA THR A 253 -6.57 -15.96 49.61
C THR A 253 -5.06 -15.93 49.92
N CYS A 254 -4.20 -15.91 48.91
CA CYS A 254 -2.75 -15.83 49.08
C CYS A 254 -2.32 -14.46 49.65
N LYS A 255 -1.78 -14.48 50.88
CA LYS A 255 -1.30 -13.26 51.59
C LYS A 255 -0.20 -12.49 50.85
N LYS A 256 0.64 -13.18 50.06
CA LYS A 256 1.70 -12.58 49.24
C LYS A 256 1.45 -12.90 47.78
N SER A 257 1.40 -11.87 46.93
CA SER A 257 1.21 -12.02 45.48
C SER A 257 2.29 -12.87 44.82
N CYS A 258 3.53 -12.83 45.33
CA CYS A 258 4.66 -13.64 44.87
C CYS A 258 4.62 -15.11 45.35
N GLY A 259 3.72 -15.49 46.26
CA GLY A 259 3.60 -16.86 46.78
C GLY A 259 2.64 -17.75 46.00
N MET A 260 1.92 -17.21 45.01
CA MET A 260 0.92 -17.96 44.26
C MET A 260 1.55 -18.95 43.28
N ARG A 261 1.30 -20.24 43.49
CA ARG A 261 1.67 -21.32 42.55
C ARG A 261 0.46 -21.71 41.71
N TRP A 262 0.51 -21.32 40.44
CA TRP A 262 -0.52 -21.59 39.44
C TRP A 262 -0.47 -23.03 38.93
N HIS A 263 -1.64 -23.59 38.65
CA HIS A 263 -1.74 -24.88 37.96
C HIS A 263 -1.22 -24.78 36.51
N PRO A 264 -0.51 -25.78 35.95
CA PRO A 264 0.04 -25.72 34.59
C PRO A 264 -0.99 -25.45 33.49
N VAL A 265 -2.22 -25.96 33.65
CA VAL A 265 -3.34 -25.70 32.73
C VAL A 265 -3.70 -24.21 32.70
N LEU A 266 -3.68 -23.53 33.86
CA LEU A 266 -3.93 -22.09 33.95
C LEU A 266 -2.80 -21.28 33.33
N ILE A 267 -1.54 -21.72 33.52
CA ILE A 267 -0.39 -21.11 32.83
C ILE A 267 -0.56 -21.23 31.31
N ARG A 268 -0.92 -22.41 30.79
CA ARG A 268 -1.17 -22.62 29.35
C ARG A 268 -2.32 -21.76 28.84
N PHE A 269 -3.42 -21.67 29.59
CA PHE A 269 -4.54 -20.78 29.28
C PHE A 269 -4.08 -19.32 29.21
N ALA A 270 -3.38 -18.84 30.23
CA ALA A 270 -2.86 -17.48 30.29
C ALA A 270 -1.85 -17.17 29.16
N LEU A 271 -0.92 -18.08 28.87
CA LEU A 271 0.00 -18.00 27.74
C LEU A 271 -0.76 -17.89 26.41
N SER A 272 -1.82 -18.66 26.22
CA SER A 272 -2.60 -18.66 24.97
C SER A 272 -3.25 -17.30 24.68
N ILE A 273 -3.68 -16.58 25.73
CA ILE A 273 -4.24 -15.24 25.64
C ILE A 273 -3.10 -14.23 25.44
N TYR A 274 -2.06 -14.31 26.27
CA TYR A 274 -0.92 -13.40 26.22
C TYR A 274 -0.22 -13.40 24.86
N LEU A 275 -0.01 -14.57 24.25
CA LEU A 275 0.63 -14.69 22.92
C LEU A 275 -0.23 -14.12 21.79
N LYS A 276 -1.56 -14.09 21.95
CA LYS A 276 -2.48 -13.52 20.95
C LYS A 276 -2.69 -12.02 21.14
N ALA A 277 -2.82 -11.58 22.38
CA ALA A 277 -3.14 -10.19 22.74
C ALA A 277 -2.49 -9.80 24.08
N PRO A 278 -1.18 -9.45 24.09
CA PRO A 278 -0.47 -9.10 25.31
C PRO A 278 -1.08 -7.88 26.03
N GLY A 279 -1.57 -6.89 25.28
CA GLY A 279 -2.22 -5.70 25.83
C GLY A 279 -3.50 -6.03 26.58
N ALA A 280 -4.42 -6.75 25.93
CA ALA A 280 -5.66 -7.19 26.57
C ALA A 280 -5.40 -8.08 27.80
N TYR A 281 -4.36 -8.92 27.75
CA TYR A 281 -3.96 -9.71 28.91
C TYR A 281 -3.49 -8.85 30.09
N LYS A 282 -2.71 -7.79 29.83
CA LYS A 282 -2.30 -6.83 30.87
C LYS A 282 -3.50 -6.10 31.45
N ASP A 283 -4.43 -5.65 30.62
CA ASP A 283 -5.66 -4.99 31.07
C ASP A 283 -6.50 -5.94 31.95
N LEU A 284 -6.56 -7.24 31.64
CA LEU A 284 -7.23 -8.24 32.48
C LEU A 284 -6.54 -8.45 33.83
N CYS A 285 -5.20 -8.41 33.87
CA CYS A 285 -4.42 -8.52 35.11
C CYS A 285 -4.51 -7.27 35.98
N GLU A 286 -4.49 -6.08 35.36
CA GLU A 286 -4.47 -4.78 36.05
C GLU A 286 -5.89 -4.30 36.41
N GLY A 287 -6.89 -4.66 35.62
CA GLY A 287 -8.28 -4.24 35.79
C GLY A 287 -8.98 -4.82 37.03
N GLY A 288 -8.32 -5.66 37.83
CA GLY A 288 -8.83 -6.16 39.11
C GLY A 288 -9.92 -7.22 39.01
N PHE A 289 -10.50 -7.44 37.82
CA PHE A 289 -11.54 -8.46 37.59
C PHE A 289 -11.04 -9.88 37.77
N LEU A 290 -9.81 -10.18 37.33
CA LEU A 290 -9.22 -11.52 37.38
C LEU A 290 -7.81 -11.47 37.98
N LYS A 291 -7.48 -12.47 38.80
CA LYS A 291 -6.10 -12.73 39.20
C LYS A 291 -5.50 -13.73 38.22
N LEU A 292 -4.53 -13.28 37.42
CA LEU A 292 -3.86 -14.13 36.43
C LEU A 292 -2.34 -14.13 36.65
N PRO A 293 -1.62 -15.11 36.09
CA PRO A 293 -0.15 -15.14 36.15
C PRO A 293 0.48 -13.85 35.64
N SER A 294 1.52 -13.38 36.31
CA SER A 294 2.22 -12.16 35.89
C SER A 294 2.85 -12.34 34.50
N SER A 295 3.04 -11.25 33.75
CA SER A 295 3.78 -11.29 32.48
C SER A 295 5.18 -11.86 32.64
N ARG A 296 5.81 -11.67 33.81
CA ARG A 296 7.13 -12.26 34.11
C ARG A 296 7.05 -13.77 34.23
N THR A 297 6.08 -14.28 34.98
CA THR A 297 5.83 -15.72 35.09
C THR A 297 5.59 -16.32 33.70
N LEU A 298 4.76 -15.69 32.87
CA LEU A 298 4.54 -16.15 31.51
C LEU A 298 5.82 -16.14 30.66
N PHE A 299 6.65 -15.11 30.80
CA PHE A 299 7.95 -15.04 30.14
C PHE A 299 8.84 -16.22 30.53
N ASP A 300 8.94 -16.54 31.82
CA ASP A 300 9.76 -17.66 32.30
C ASP A 300 9.25 -19.00 31.72
N TYR A 301 7.92 -19.19 31.67
CA TYR A 301 7.32 -20.40 31.07
C TYR A 301 7.43 -20.47 29.55
N SER A 302 7.43 -19.34 28.84
CA SER A 302 7.57 -19.34 27.38
C SER A 302 9.01 -19.57 26.92
N HIS A 303 10.00 -19.35 27.80
CA HIS A 303 11.43 -19.50 27.51
C HIS A 303 12.06 -20.71 28.25
N VAL A 304 11.24 -21.70 28.63
CA VAL A 304 11.74 -22.95 29.24
C VAL A 304 12.58 -23.73 28.23
N SER A 305 12.14 -23.76 26.97
CA SER A 305 12.88 -24.41 25.89
C SER A 305 13.93 -23.45 25.33
N LYS A 306 15.17 -23.94 25.20
CA LYS A 306 16.19 -23.26 24.43
C LYS A 306 15.87 -23.46 22.95
N ILE A 307 15.74 -22.36 22.21
CA ILE A 307 15.67 -22.40 20.75
C ILE A 307 17.11 -22.35 20.27
N GLU A 308 17.57 -23.45 19.69
CA GLU A 308 18.89 -23.55 19.08
C GLU A 308 18.79 -23.28 17.58
N GLU A 309 19.91 -22.85 17.01
CA GLU A 309 20.04 -22.70 15.56
C GLU A 309 20.12 -24.08 14.89
N GLY A 310 19.64 -24.17 13.66
CA GLY A 310 19.56 -25.45 12.95
C GLY A 310 18.31 -26.23 13.33
N ILE A 311 18.46 -27.55 13.52
CA ILE A 311 17.35 -28.49 13.71
C ILE A 311 16.85 -28.51 15.16
N ASP A 312 15.56 -28.21 15.36
CA ASP A 312 14.90 -28.33 16.66
C ASP A 312 14.40 -29.76 16.88
N LYS A 313 15.18 -30.53 17.65
CA LYS A 313 14.86 -31.92 18.01
C LYS A 313 13.53 -32.04 18.76
N THR A 314 13.24 -31.10 19.65
CA THR A 314 12.01 -31.14 20.47
C THR A 314 10.76 -30.96 19.62
N VAL A 315 10.86 -30.11 18.59
CA VAL A 315 9.77 -29.91 17.63
C VAL A 315 9.63 -31.14 16.73
N ILE A 316 10.73 -31.73 16.26
CA ILE A 316 10.68 -32.96 15.45
C ILE A 316 10.02 -34.10 16.22
N GLU A 317 10.37 -34.31 17.49
CA GLU A 317 9.74 -35.33 18.35
C GLU A 317 8.23 -35.08 18.51
N SER A 318 7.84 -33.82 18.71
CA SER A 318 6.42 -33.43 18.79
C SER A 318 5.69 -33.68 17.47
N VAL A 319 6.32 -33.38 16.34
CA VAL A 319 5.78 -33.64 14.99
C VAL A 319 5.62 -35.14 14.77
N ALA A 320 6.63 -35.94 15.11
CA ALA A 320 6.60 -37.39 14.98
C ALA A 320 5.47 -38.01 15.81
N LYS A 321 5.30 -37.57 17.05
CA LYS A 321 4.19 -38.01 17.90
C LYS A 321 2.83 -37.69 17.30
N GLN A 322 2.63 -36.45 16.85
CA GLN A 322 1.37 -36.04 16.21
C GLN A 322 1.11 -36.82 14.90
N ALA A 323 2.14 -37.06 14.10
CA ALA A 323 2.04 -37.86 12.88
C ALA A 323 1.69 -39.33 13.17
N GLY A 324 2.27 -39.91 14.22
CA GLY A 324 1.96 -41.26 14.69
C GLY A 324 0.52 -41.39 15.18
N GLU A 325 0.07 -40.49 16.06
CA GLU A 325 -1.32 -40.44 16.56
C GLU A 325 -2.33 -40.26 15.42
N ALA A 326 -2.03 -39.40 14.45
CA ALA A 326 -2.86 -39.20 13.26
C ALA A 326 -2.90 -40.46 12.39
N SER A 327 -1.77 -41.16 12.22
CA SER A 327 -1.71 -42.41 11.44
C SER A 327 -2.55 -43.51 12.08
N VAL A 328 -2.48 -43.67 13.40
CA VAL A 328 -3.27 -44.66 14.15
C VAL A 328 -4.76 -44.34 14.08
N SER A 329 -5.15 -43.09 14.33
CA SER A 329 -6.57 -42.70 14.32
C SER A 329 -7.22 -42.83 12.93
N THR A 330 -6.47 -42.51 11.86
CA THR A 330 -7.00 -42.54 10.49
C THR A 330 -6.82 -43.89 9.80
N HIS A 331 -6.04 -44.82 10.37
CA HIS A 331 -5.62 -46.06 9.71
C HIS A 331 -4.98 -45.82 8.33
N GLN A 332 -4.37 -44.65 8.13
CA GLN A 332 -3.79 -44.23 6.87
C GLN A 332 -2.35 -43.74 7.07
N LYS A 333 -1.51 -43.99 6.07
CA LYS A 333 -0.15 -43.43 6.02
C LYS A 333 -0.22 -41.91 5.93
N GLN A 334 0.47 -41.22 6.83
CA GLN A 334 0.55 -39.76 6.85
C GLN A 334 1.77 -39.28 6.07
N TYR A 335 1.54 -38.53 5.00
CA TYR A 335 2.59 -37.94 4.17
C TYR A 335 2.82 -36.46 4.50
N HIS A 336 4.06 -36.01 4.36
CA HIS A 336 4.49 -34.68 4.75
C HIS A 336 5.29 -34.01 3.64
N VAL A 337 5.23 -32.68 3.63
CA VAL A 337 5.94 -31.81 2.70
C VAL A 337 6.82 -30.87 3.51
N VAL A 338 8.07 -30.72 3.08
CA VAL A 338 8.99 -29.71 3.64
C VAL A 338 8.90 -28.45 2.78
N MET A 339 8.61 -27.32 3.39
CA MET A 339 8.55 -26.01 2.76
C MET A 339 9.77 -25.19 3.20
N VAL A 340 10.43 -24.55 2.24
CA VAL A 340 11.67 -23.81 2.46
C VAL A 340 11.50 -22.38 1.94
N ASP A 341 11.79 -21.40 2.79
CA ASP A 341 11.75 -19.98 2.42
C ASP A 341 12.77 -19.16 3.23
N GLU A 342 13.18 -18.03 2.66
CA GLU A 342 14.10 -17.07 3.30
C GLU A 342 13.34 -15.86 3.86
N MET A 343 13.58 -15.54 5.13
CA MET A 343 13.02 -14.34 5.76
C MET A 343 14.12 -13.31 6.02
N HIS A 344 13.97 -12.11 5.48
CA HIS A 344 14.89 -11.00 5.77
C HIS A 344 14.78 -10.53 7.23
N ILE A 345 15.94 -10.35 7.85
CA ILE A 345 16.09 -9.82 9.21
C ILE A 345 17.03 -8.60 9.22
N SER A 346 16.93 -7.77 10.25
CA SER A 346 17.85 -6.66 10.47
C SER A 346 19.22 -7.20 10.90
N LYS A 347 20.29 -6.81 10.20
CA LYS A 347 21.67 -7.10 10.60
C LYS A 347 21.97 -6.39 11.92
N ASN A 348 22.09 -7.15 13.01
CA ASN A 348 22.48 -6.61 14.31
C ASN A 348 23.07 -7.72 15.18
N ILE A 349 23.87 -7.32 16.16
CA ILE A 349 24.40 -8.20 17.19
C ILE A 349 23.52 -8.05 18.43
N ALA A 350 23.20 -9.16 19.09
CA ALA A 350 22.52 -9.16 20.38
C ALA A 350 23.26 -10.07 21.35
N ILE A 351 23.20 -9.73 22.64
CA ILE A 351 23.71 -10.60 23.71
C ILE A 351 22.52 -11.33 24.30
N GLN A 352 22.52 -12.65 24.22
CA GLN A 352 21.51 -13.47 24.85
C GLN A 352 21.78 -13.50 26.36
N LYS A 353 20.99 -12.74 27.14
CA LYS A 353 21.21 -12.57 28.59
C LYS A 353 21.24 -13.86 29.40
N SER A 354 20.57 -14.91 28.93
CA SER A 354 20.51 -16.20 29.62
C SER A 354 21.78 -17.03 29.47
N THR A 355 22.47 -16.95 28.33
CA THR A 355 23.69 -17.72 28.04
C THR A 355 24.96 -16.85 28.09
N GLY A 356 24.81 -15.54 27.94
CA GLY A 356 25.93 -14.61 27.75
C GLY A 356 26.48 -14.61 26.33
N GLU A 357 25.92 -15.41 25.43
CA GLU A 357 26.42 -15.59 24.07
C GLU A 357 26.07 -14.40 23.19
N VAL A 358 27.00 -14.09 22.27
CA VAL A 358 26.83 -13.07 21.26
C VAL A 358 26.22 -13.70 20.02
N ILE A 359 24.98 -13.34 19.71
CA ILE A 359 24.20 -13.86 18.57
C ILE A 359 24.06 -12.78 17.48
N GLY A 360 23.74 -13.21 16.25
CA GLY A 360 23.50 -12.32 15.10
C GLY A 360 24.48 -12.51 13.94
N PHE A 361 25.44 -13.43 14.08
CA PHE A 361 26.31 -13.85 13.00
C PHE A 361 25.65 -14.90 12.11
N LYS A 362 26.14 -15.04 10.88
CA LYS A 362 25.84 -16.17 10.01
C LYS A 362 26.33 -17.45 10.68
N ASN A 363 25.50 -18.48 10.72
CA ASN A 363 25.91 -19.80 11.15
C ASN A 363 26.30 -20.64 9.93
N LEU A 364 27.53 -21.13 9.95
CA LEU A 364 28.11 -22.04 8.97
C LEU A 364 28.50 -23.30 9.72
N ASP A 365 28.26 -24.47 9.13
CA ASP A 365 28.75 -25.73 9.70
C ASP A 365 30.30 -25.70 9.71
N GLU A 366 30.94 -26.47 10.59
CA GLU A 366 32.41 -26.45 10.78
C GLU A 366 33.18 -26.58 9.45
N ILE A 367 32.72 -27.47 8.57
CA ILE A 367 33.29 -27.68 7.23
C ILE A 367 33.18 -26.42 6.37
N ASP A 368 32.03 -25.74 6.39
CA ASP A 368 31.83 -24.52 5.62
C ASP A 368 32.64 -23.35 6.18
N GLN A 369 32.89 -23.33 7.49
CA GLN A 369 33.80 -22.36 8.11
C GLN A 369 35.23 -22.60 7.63
N GLU A 370 35.72 -23.84 7.67
CA GLU A 370 37.05 -24.21 7.17
C GLU A 370 37.21 -23.88 5.68
N LEU A 371 36.20 -24.20 4.85
CA LEU A 371 36.19 -23.85 3.43
C LEU A 371 36.23 -22.34 3.23
N ALA A 372 35.43 -21.57 3.98
CA ALA A 372 35.44 -20.11 3.90
C ALA A 372 36.79 -19.51 4.32
N VAL A 373 37.44 -20.09 5.34
CA VAL A 373 38.80 -19.72 5.75
C VAL A 373 39.77 -19.98 4.61
N ILE A 374 39.76 -21.18 4.01
CA ILE A 374 40.63 -21.52 2.88
C ILE A 374 40.39 -20.60 1.68
N GLU A 375 39.14 -20.36 1.30
CA GLU A 375 38.78 -19.42 0.22
C GLU A 375 39.31 -18.01 0.49
N SER A 376 39.17 -17.52 1.73
CA SER A 376 39.68 -16.20 2.10
C SER A 376 41.21 -16.12 2.06
N TYR A 377 41.92 -17.18 2.47
CA TYR A 377 43.38 -17.27 2.37
C TYR A 377 43.86 -17.32 0.92
N LEU A 378 43.10 -17.94 0.02
CA LEU A 378 43.41 -18.00 -1.40
C LEU A 378 43.20 -16.64 -2.10
N ASP A 379 42.20 -15.87 -1.67
CA ASP A 379 41.91 -14.54 -2.22
C ASP A 379 42.89 -13.48 -1.71
N ASP A 380 43.16 -13.45 -0.39
CA ASP A 380 44.08 -12.51 0.25
C ASP A 380 44.63 -13.11 1.56
N PRO A 381 45.89 -13.56 1.60
CA PRO A 381 46.47 -14.22 2.77
C PRO A 381 46.59 -13.32 4.00
N GLU A 382 46.53 -11.99 3.84
CA GLU A 382 46.62 -11.03 4.96
C GLU A 382 45.25 -10.59 5.48
N LYS A 383 44.15 -10.97 4.82
CA LYS A 383 42.81 -10.53 5.19
C LYS A 383 42.23 -11.39 6.33
N PRO A 384 41.90 -10.81 7.49
CA PRO A 384 41.28 -11.57 8.57
C PRO A 384 39.88 -12.04 8.18
N VAL A 385 39.54 -13.27 8.57
CA VAL A 385 38.20 -13.86 8.36
C VAL A 385 37.20 -13.18 9.28
N GLU A 386 36.52 -12.16 8.78
CA GLU A 386 35.47 -11.47 9.53
C GLU A 386 34.20 -12.33 9.60
N LYS A 387 33.63 -12.47 10.80
CA LYS A 387 32.33 -13.10 10.99
C LYS A 387 31.23 -12.21 10.41
N GLU A 388 30.64 -12.63 9.30
CA GLU A 388 29.58 -11.87 8.63
C GLU A 388 28.27 -11.89 9.44
N LEU A 389 27.59 -10.75 9.55
CA LEU A 389 26.29 -10.63 10.21
C LEU A 389 25.16 -11.18 9.34
N ALA A 390 24.33 -12.05 9.94
CA ALA A 390 23.17 -12.62 9.29
C ALA A 390 22.18 -11.52 8.85
N SER A 391 21.66 -11.64 7.63
CA SER A 391 20.64 -10.73 7.07
C SER A 391 19.34 -11.42 6.71
N LYS A 392 19.35 -12.75 6.79
CA LYS A 392 18.22 -13.60 6.49
C LYS A 392 18.20 -14.77 7.45
N VAL A 393 17.05 -15.41 7.59
CA VAL A 393 16.90 -16.71 8.24
C VAL A 393 16.27 -17.65 7.23
N MET A 394 16.99 -18.74 6.91
CA MET A 394 16.47 -19.84 6.11
C MET A 394 15.65 -20.75 7.01
N SER A 395 14.36 -20.90 6.72
CA SER A 395 13.44 -21.67 7.57
C SER A 395 12.94 -22.91 6.84
N PHE A 396 12.97 -24.06 7.53
CA PHE A 396 12.38 -25.31 7.07
C PHE A 396 11.13 -25.60 7.87
N MET A 397 9.98 -25.66 7.18
CA MET A 397 8.69 -25.95 7.78
C MET A 397 8.15 -27.28 7.27
N VAL A 398 7.80 -28.19 8.16
CA VAL A 398 7.09 -29.42 7.80
C VAL A 398 5.58 -29.17 7.84
N LYS A 399 4.87 -29.69 6.83
CA LYS A 399 3.43 -29.63 6.71
C LYS A 399 2.85 -31.00 6.36
N GLY A 400 1.82 -31.43 7.08
CA GLY A 400 1.06 -32.62 6.71
C GLY A 400 0.23 -32.42 5.45
N VAL A 401 0.20 -33.43 4.56
CA VAL A 401 -0.64 -33.41 3.36
C VAL A 401 -2.11 -33.63 3.74
N SER A 402 -2.36 -34.63 4.58
CA SER A 402 -3.71 -35.03 5.02
C SER A 402 -4.03 -34.59 6.45
N SER A 403 -3.10 -33.87 7.12
CA SER A 403 -3.26 -33.40 8.50
C SER A 403 -3.07 -31.89 8.59
N LYS A 404 -3.54 -31.30 9.70
CA LYS A 404 -3.35 -29.86 9.99
C LYS A 404 -1.96 -29.55 10.56
N LEU A 405 -1.07 -30.54 10.62
CA LEU A 405 0.26 -30.43 11.18
C LEU A 405 1.07 -29.39 10.38
N LYS A 406 1.63 -28.42 11.10
CA LYS A 406 2.49 -27.38 10.53
C LYS A 406 3.47 -26.87 11.58
N HIS A 407 4.76 -27.10 11.39
CA HIS A 407 5.78 -26.70 12.35
C HIS A 407 7.07 -26.28 11.64
N VAL A 408 7.70 -25.21 12.11
CA VAL A 408 9.08 -24.89 11.71
C VAL A 408 9.98 -25.86 12.47
N VAL A 409 10.75 -26.67 11.76
CA VAL A 409 11.59 -27.73 12.32
C VAL A 409 13.07 -27.39 12.30
N ALA A 410 13.47 -26.44 11.44
CA ALA A 410 14.82 -25.92 11.44
C ALA A 410 14.87 -24.46 11.00
N SER A 411 15.86 -23.72 11.52
CA SER A 411 16.10 -22.32 11.19
C SER A 411 17.59 -22.00 11.19
N TYR A 412 18.11 -21.52 10.07
CA TYR A 412 19.54 -21.23 9.90
C TYR A 412 19.73 -19.73 9.61
N PRO A 413 20.48 -18.97 10.44
CA PRO A 413 20.79 -17.58 10.17
C PRO A 413 21.85 -17.46 9.05
N VAL A 414 21.50 -16.75 7.97
CA VAL A 414 22.30 -16.71 6.73
C VAL A 414 22.41 -15.29 6.14
N CYS A 415 23.35 -15.13 5.20
CA CYS A 415 23.45 -13.92 4.36
C CYS A 415 23.01 -14.23 2.93
N ASN A 416 23.82 -15.05 2.25
CA ASN A 416 23.56 -15.59 0.94
C ASN A 416 23.90 -17.08 0.96
N PRO A 417 22.92 -17.97 1.12
CA PRO A 417 23.20 -19.40 1.17
C PRO A 417 23.66 -19.91 -0.21
N SER A 418 24.66 -20.78 -0.24
CA SER A 418 25.08 -21.44 -1.48
C SER A 418 24.11 -22.57 -1.85
N PRO A 419 24.03 -22.98 -3.13
CA PRO A 419 23.25 -24.16 -3.52
C PRO A 419 23.67 -25.45 -2.79
N ASN A 420 24.96 -25.59 -2.46
CA ASN A 420 25.50 -26.76 -1.75
C ASN A 420 25.08 -26.75 -0.27
N GLN A 421 25.06 -25.59 0.36
CA GLN A 421 24.55 -25.41 1.72
C GLN A 421 23.07 -25.78 1.83
N MET A 422 22.26 -25.25 0.90
CA MET A 422 20.85 -25.61 0.79
C MET A 422 20.65 -27.11 0.61
N TYR A 423 21.53 -27.75 -0.16
CA TYR A 423 21.52 -29.19 -0.35
C TYR A 423 21.83 -29.96 0.94
N SER A 424 22.87 -29.54 1.68
CA SER A 424 23.24 -30.14 2.96
C SER A 424 22.10 -30.05 3.97
N TRP A 425 21.63 -28.83 4.27
CA TRP A 425 20.57 -28.59 5.25
C TRP A 425 19.26 -29.28 4.88
N ALA A 426 18.87 -29.27 3.60
CA ALA A 426 17.65 -29.96 3.17
C ALA A 426 17.70 -31.46 3.49
N TRP A 427 18.83 -32.13 3.21
CA TRP A 427 18.99 -33.55 3.53
C TRP A 427 19.18 -33.81 5.02
N GLU A 428 19.82 -32.91 5.77
CA GLU A 428 19.93 -33.00 7.22
C GLU A 428 18.53 -33.00 7.86
N VAL A 429 17.70 -32.02 7.49
CA VAL A 429 16.31 -31.86 7.97
C VAL A 429 15.43 -33.03 7.54
N ILE A 430 15.48 -33.42 6.26
CA ILE A 430 14.71 -34.58 5.77
C ILE A 430 15.15 -35.84 6.52
N GLY A 431 16.45 -36.07 6.69
CA GLY A 431 16.96 -37.23 7.42
C GLY A 431 16.50 -37.27 8.86
N ALA A 432 16.50 -36.12 9.56
CA ALA A 432 15.99 -36.03 10.92
C ALA A 432 14.50 -36.38 11.01
N LEU A 433 13.69 -35.87 10.08
CA LEU A 433 12.26 -36.18 10.00
C LEU A 433 12.00 -37.67 9.72
N GLU A 434 12.69 -38.24 8.74
CA GLU A 434 12.52 -39.65 8.35
C GLU A 434 12.92 -40.61 9.46
N ARG A 435 14.04 -40.35 10.15
CA ARG A 435 14.49 -41.15 11.30
C ARG A 435 13.49 -41.11 12.47
N SER A 436 12.74 -40.03 12.61
CA SER A 436 11.67 -39.91 13.60
C SER A 436 10.33 -40.48 13.14
N GLY A 437 10.26 -41.12 11.97
CA GLY A 437 9.03 -41.72 11.43
C GLY A 437 8.11 -40.75 10.70
N VAL A 438 8.58 -39.54 10.38
CA VAL A 438 7.83 -38.54 9.62
C VAL A 438 8.12 -38.71 8.13
N MET A 439 7.18 -39.28 7.40
CA MET A 439 7.35 -39.60 5.98
C MET A 439 7.27 -38.34 5.10
N VAL A 440 8.40 -37.93 4.53
CA VAL A 440 8.51 -36.77 3.62
C VAL A 440 8.46 -37.22 2.16
N VAL A 441 7.52 -36.66 1.40
CA VAL A 441 7.29 -36.99 -0.02
C VAL A 441 7.64 -35.85 -0.96
N ALA A 442 7.72 -34.61 -0.45
CA ALA A 442 7.99 -33.47 -1.31
C ALA A 442 8.71 -32.34 -0.57
N LEU A 443 9.43 -31.53 -1.35
CA LEU A 443 10.02 -30.27 -0.96
C LEU A 443 9.47 -29.14 -1.83
N VAL A 444 9.02 -28.06 -1.19
CA VAL A 444 8.50 -26.85 -1.84
C VAL A 444 9.42 -25.68 -1.56
N CYS A 445 9.87 -24.98 -2.58
CA CYS A 445 10.62 -23.74 -2.42
C CYS A 445 10.22 -22.70 -3.48
N ASP A 446 10.65 -21.46 -3.27
CA ASP A 446 10.50 -20.44 -4.30
C ASP A 446 11.38 -20.73 -5.53
N GLY A 447 11.11 -20.01 -6.61
CA GLY A 447 11.84 -20.17 -7.86
C GLY A 447 13.09 -19.30 -7.97
N CYS A 448 13.77 -18.91 -6.88
CA CYS A 448 14.97 -18.08 -6.98
C CYS A 448 16.15 -18.82 -7.65
N ALA A 449 17.18 -18.09 -8.10
CA ALA A 449 18.29 -18.68 -8.84
C ALA A 449 19.08 -19.72 -8.02
N ILE A 450 19.24 -19.50 -6.72
CA ILE A 450 19.93 -20.39 -5.80
C ILE A 450 19.12 -21.69 -5.65
N ASN A 451 17.82 -21.59 -5.38
CA ASN A 451 16.93 -22.76 -5.23
C ASN A 451 16.87 -23.61 -6.50
N ARG A 452 16.83 -22.98 -7.68
CA ARG A 452 16.88 -23.72 -8.96
C ARG A 452 18.20 -24.47 -9.14
N LYS A 453 19.34 -23.87 -8.74
CA LYS A 453 20.64 -24.56 -8.78
C LYS A 453 20.68 -25.72 -7.78
N PHE A 454 20.18 -25.51 -6.56
CA PHE A 454 20.05 -26.54 -5.53
C PHE A 454 19.26 -27.76 -6.03
N ILE A 455 18.10 -27.55 -6.67
CA ILE A 455 17.31 -28.65 -7.25
C ILE A 455 18.12 -29.40 -8.32
N LYS A 456 18.82 -28.68 -9.20
CA LYS A 456 19.66 -29.27 -10.26
C LYS A 456 20.86 -30.08 -9.77
N LEU A 457 21.26 -29.96 -8.50
CA LEU A 457 22.30 -30.82 -7.91
C LEU A 457 21.82 -32.27 -7.70
N HIS A 458 20.53 -32.53 -7.80
CA HIS A 458 19.97 -33.87 -7.60
C HIS A 458 19.98 -34.69 -8.89
N LYS A 459 20.21 -35.99 -8.74
CA LYS A 459 20.00 -36.96 -9.80
C LYS A 459 18.50 -37.25 -9.91
N PRO A 460 17.86 -36.98 -11.07
CA PRO A 460 16.45 -37.25 -11.25
C PRO A 460 16.17 -38.75 -11.38
N VAL A 461 14.98 -39.16 -10.95
CA VAL A 461 14.45 -40.51 -11.23
C VAL A 461 13.83 -40.52 -12.63
N THR A 462 13.07 -39.47 -12.95
CA THR A 462 12.45 -39.32 -14.26
C THR A 462 13.33 -38.50 -15.18
N VAL A 463 13.78 -39.07 -16.29
CA VAL A 463 14.56 -38.36 -17.30
C VAL A 463 13.62 -37.68 -18.29
N LEU A 464 13.59 -36.35 -18.29
CA LEU A 464 12.82 -35.54 -19.23
C LEU A 464 13.74 -34.72 -20.16
N PRO A 465 13.26 -34.34 -21.37
CA PRO A 465 14.01 -33.45 -22.26
C PRO A 465 14.31 -32.10 -21.60
N GLY A 466 15.54 -31.61 -21.75
CA GLY A 466 15.96 -30.27 -21.31
C GLY A 466 16.49 -30.17 -19.87
N ASP A 467 17.06 -31.27 -19.34
CA ASP A 467 17.69 -31.33 -18.01
C ASP A 467 16.80 -30.82 -16.87
N ILE A 468 15.50 -31.14 -16.96
CA ILE A 468 14.51 -30.76 -15.95
C ILE A 468 14.58 -31.75 -14.80
N VAL A 469 14.91 -31.26 -13.61
CA VAL A 469 14.92 -32.03 -12.37
C VAL A 469 13.71 -31.61 -11.53
N PHE A 470 12.83 -32.56 -11.24
CA PHE A 470 11.63 -32.36 -10.41
C PHE A 470 11.40 -33.49 -9.41
N ASP A 471 12.21 -34.55 -9.46
CA ASP A 471 12.18 -35.67 -8.53
C ASP A 471 13.60 -36.15 -8.22
N THR A 472 13.74 -36.94 -7.16
CA THR A 472 14.98 -37.64 -6.80
C THR A 472 14.68 -38.77 -5.81
N ILE A 473 15.59 -39.72 -5.64
CA ILE A 473 15.45 -40.78 -4.63
C ILE A 473 15.70 -40.19 -3.24
N ASN A 474 14.86 -40.53 -2.26
CA ASN A 474 15.10 -40.18 -0.86
C ASN A 474 16.31 -40.96 -0.32
N LYS A 475 17.37 -40.24 0.08
CA LYS A 475 18.63 -40.84 0.57
C LYS A 475 18.48 -41.70 1.82
N PHE A 476 17.45 -41.44 2.64
CA PHE A 476 17.21 -42.17 3.89
C PHE A 476 16.19 -43.29 3.72
N VAL A 477 15.42 -43.28 2.62
CA VAL A 477 14.43 -44.31 2.28
C VAL A 477 14.48 -44.55 0.77
N PRO A 478 15.35 -45.44 0.28
CA PRO A 478 15.62 -45.64 -1.14
C PRO A 478 14.39 -45.99 -1.99
N ASP A 479 13.37 -46.60 -1.40
CA ASP A 479 12.13 -47.00 -2.09
C ASP A 479 11.15 -45.84 -2.32
N ARG A 480 11.49 -44.62 -1.88
CA ARG A 480 10.59 -43.46 -1.97
C ARG A 480 11.20 -42.32 -2.78
N VAL A 481 10.42 -41.84 -3.74
CA VAL A 481 10.72 -40.64 -4.50
C VAL A 481 10.37 -39.39 -3.69
N LEU A 482 11.28 -38.42 -3.68
CA LEU A 482 11.09 -37.06 -3.18
C LEU A 482 10.82 -36.14 -4.38
N TYR A 483 9.69 -35.43 -4.36
CA TYR A 483 9.30 -34.50 -5.43
C TYR A 483 9.60 -33.04 -5.08
N PHE A 484 10.10 -32.27 -6.06
CA PHE A 484 10.34 -30.84 -5.93
C PHE A 484 9.19 -30.05 -6.56
N PHE A 485 8.59 -29.15 -5.77
CA PHE A 485 7.55 -28.25 -6.23
C PHE A 485 7.99 -26.79 -6.12
N SER A 486 7.66 -26.00 -7.12
CA SER A 486 7.77 -24.54 -7.03
C SER A 486 6.55 -23.95 -6.32
N ASP A 487 6.76 -22.87 -5.56
CA ASP A 487 5.64 -22.13 -4.98
C ASP A 487 4.71 -21.53 -6.06
N VAL A 488 3.49 -22.05 -6.13
CA VAL A 488 2.48 -21.72 -7.15
C VAL A 488 2.07 -20.23 -7.09
N PRO A 489 1.77 -19.63 -5.93
CA PRO A 489 1.59 -18.18 -5.79
C PRO A 489 2.75 -17.34 -6.38
N HIS A 490 4.00 -17.73 -6.14
CA HIS A 490 5.17 -17.08 -6.75
C HIS A 490 5.22 -17.24 -8.27
N LEU A 491 4.89 -18.42 -8.81
CA LEU A 491 4.76 -18.62 -10.26
C LEU A 491 3.69 -17.71 -10.85
N LEU A 492 2.53 -17.57 -10.21
CA LEU A 492 1.44 -16.71 -10.68
C LEU A 492 1.87 -15.23 -10.72
N LYS A 493 2.55 -14.76 -9.66
CA LYS A 493 3.13 -13.40 -9.63
C LYS A 493 4.15 -13.21 -10.74
N THR A 494 5.02 -14.19 -10.96
CA THR A 494 6.07 -14.15 -11.99
C THR A 494 5.48 -14.12 -13.39
N THR A 495 4.50 -14.97 -13.68
CA THR A 495 3.75 -14.97 -14.95
C THR A 495 3.09 -13.64 -15.21
N ARG A 496 2.40 -13.06 -14.21
CA ARG A 496 1.80 -11.72 -14.36
C ARG A 496 2.85 -10.63 -14.54
N ASN A 497 3.98 -10.68 -13.84
CA ASN A 497 5.08 -9.72 -14.02
C ASN A 497 5.72 -9.83 -15.41
N ALA A 498 5.93 -11.05 -15.92
CA ALA A 498 6.42 -11.29 -17.27
C ALA A 498 5.43 -10.76 -18.32
N PHE A 499 4.12 -11.02 -18.12
CA PHE A 499 3.08 -10.47 -18.98
C PHE A 499 3.04 -8.94 -18.91
N TYR A 500 3.16 -8.33 -17.73
CA TYR A 500 3.25 -6.88 -17.58
C TYR A 500 4.46 -6.27 -18.30
N ASN A 501 5.60 -6.96 -18.28
CA ASN A 501 6.83 -6.52 -18.94
C ASN A 501 6.84 -6.75 -20.45
N SER A 502 5.77 -7.33 -21.03
CA SER A 502 5.59 -7.50 -22.49
C SER A 502 5.07 -6.26 -23.24
N ARG A 503 5.08 -5.09 -22.58
CA ARG A 503 4.58 -3.82 -23.16
C ARG A 503 5.36 -3.42 -24.41
N LYS A 504 4.74 -2.68 -25.31
CA LYS A 504 5.39 -2.01 -26.45
C LYS A 504 5.96 -0.66 -26.02
N ASN A 505 6.97 -0.65 -25.14
CA ASN A 505 7.68 0.58 -24.76
C ASN A 505 9.19 0.33 -24.63
N LYS A 506 9.98 1.41 -24.56
CA LYS A 506 11.45 1.34 -24.39
C LYS A 506 11.93 0.61 -23.13
N LYS A 507 11.03 0.30 -22.19
CA LYS A 507 11.32 -0.41 -20.92
C LYS A 507 10.84 -1.87 -20.95
N SER A 508 10.43 -2.37 -22.10
CA SER A 508 10.02 -3.76 -22.30
C SER A 508 11.23 -4.68 -22.23
N THR A 509 11.17 -5.69 -21.38
CA THR A 509 12.27 -6.64 -21.17
C THR A 509 11.89 -8.08 -21.53
N ARG A 510 10.66 -8.29 -22.02
CA ARG A 510 10.11 -9.62 -22.31
C ARG A 510 9.27 -9.62 -23.58
N ILE A 511 9.43 -10.65 -24.40
CA ILE A 511 8.61 -10.91 -25.57
C ILE A 511 7.87 -12.22 -25.33
N LEU A 512 6.54 -12.17 -25.24
CA LEU A 512 5.71 -13.37 -25.10
C LEU A 512 5.06 -13.69 -26.44
N LYS A 513 5.20 -14.95 -26.88
CA LYS A 513 4.62 -15.48 -28.10
C LYS A 513 3.93 -16.81 -27.83
N LYS A 514 2.77 -17.04 -28.43
CA LYS A 514 2.11 -18.36 -28.47
C LYS A 514 1.52 -18.55 -29.87
N GLY A 515 1.84 -19.66 -30.54
CA GLY A 515 1.35 -19.95 -31.89
C GLY A 515 1.65 -18.83 -32.90
N GLY A 516 2.84 -18.24 -32.85
CA GLY A 516 3.24 -17.11 -33.71
C GLY A 516 2.65 -15.75 -33.33
N GLN A 517 1.64 -15.69 -32.45
CA GLN A 517 1.01 -14.44 -32.02
C GLN A 517 1.68 -13.83 -30.79
N PHE A 518 1.84 -12.51 -30.79
CA PHE A 518 2.39 -11.77 -29.67
C PHE A 518 1.34 -11.58 -28.56
N ILE A 519 1.73 -11.91 -27.33
CA ILE A 519 0.94 -11.66 -26.12
C ILE A 519 1.48 -10.39 -25.48
N VAL A 520 0.70 -9.30 -25.54
CA VAL A 520 1.13 -7.97 -25.11
C VAL A 520 0.19 -7.38 -24.04
N TRP A 521 0.77 -6.73 -23.02
CA TRP A 521 0.04 -6.17 -21.88
C TRP A 521 -0.96 -5.08 -22.26
N GLU A 522 -0.72 -4.37 -23.38
CA GLU A 522 -1.63 -3.35 -23.93
C GLU A 522 -3.04 -3.88 -24.08
N THR A 523 -3.22 -5.18 -24.27
CA THR A 523 -4.53 -5.81 -24.34
C THR A 523 -5.33 -5.67 -23.04
N ILE A 524 -4.66 -5.79 -21.89
CA ILE A 524 -5.28 -5.58 -20.57
C ILE A 524 -5.59 -4.10 -20.36
N ILE A 525 -4.69 -3.20 -20.78
CA ILE A 525 -4.92 -1.75 -20.72
C ILE A 525 -6.15 -1.37 -21.55
N ARG A 526 -6.25 -1.87 -22.79
CA ARG A 526 -7.38 -1.60 -23.69
C ARG A 526 -8.70 -2.11 -23.11
N LEU A 527 -8.72 -3.34 -22.57
CA LEU A 527 -9.90 -3.88 -21.90
C LEU A 527 -10.33 -2.99 -20.72
N TYR A 528 -9.38 -2.61 -19.87
CA TYR A 528 -9.66 -1.76 -18.72
C TYR A 528 -10.22 -0.40 -19.14
N LEU A 529 -9.61 0.27 -20.12
CA LEU A 529 -10.08 1.56 -20.63
C LEU A 529 -11.46 1.46 -21.29
N ALA A 530 -11.70 0.43 -22.11
CA ALA A 530 -12.98 0.23 -22.80
C ALA A 530 -14.16 -0.09 -21.86
N LYS A 531 -13.86 -0.60 -20.66
CA LYS A 531 -14.86 -0.96 -19.64
C LYS A 531 -14.88 0.03 -18.47
N LYS A 532 -13.99 1.03 -18.46
CA LYS A 532 -13.97 2.09 -17.45
C LYS A 532 -15.27 2.89 -17.51
N GLY A 533 -15.90 3.10 -16.36
CA GLY A 533 -17.20 3.80 -16.25
C GLY A 533 -18.43 2.92 -16.52
N LYS A 534 -18.27 1.66 -16.97
CA LYS A 534 -19.39 0.72 -17.09
C LYS A 534 -19.67 0.07 -15.73
N THR A 535 -20.93 0.08 -15.31
CA THR A 535 -21.44 -0.52 -14.07
C THR A 535 -21.43 -2.04 -14.13
N LEU A 536 -21.83 -2.63 -15.26
CA LEU A 536 -21.80 -4.09 -15.48
C LEU A 536 -20.66 -4.47 -16.42
N ARG A 537 -19.69 -5.22 -15.90
CA ARG A 537 -18.58 -5.80 -16.67
C ARG A 537 -18.13 -7.13 -16.07
N LYS A 538 -17.76 -8.10 -16.92
CA LYS A 538 -17.22 -9.39 -16.46
C LYS A 538 -15.83 -9.21 -15.84
N SER A 539 -15.08 -8.19 -16.27
CA SER A 539 -13.80 -7.75 -15.71
C SER A 539 -13.95 -6.82 -14.49
N TYR A 540 -14.95 -7.04 -13.62
CA TYR A 540 -15.18 -6.18 -12.44
C TYR A 540 -14.00 -6.14 -11.47
N LYS A 541 -13.21 -7.23 -11.41
CA LYS A 541 -12.00 -7.34 -10.58
C LYS A 541 -10.82 -6.51 -11.10
N LEU A 542 -10.85 -6.04 -12.36
CA LEU A 542 -9.79 -5.18 -12.89
C LEU A 542 -9.99 -3.74 -12.41
N ASN A 543 -9.05 -3.28 -11.59
CA ASN A 543 -8.90 -1.90 -11.16
C ASN A 543 -7.54 -1.33 -11.62
N ALA A 544 -7.29 -0.06 -11.31
CA ALA A 544 -6.04 0.62 -11.70
C ALA A 544 -4.79 -0.08 -11.14
N GLN A 545 -4.83 -0.63 -9.93
CA GLN A 545 -3.70 -1.34 -9.31
C GLN A 545 -3.36 -2.65 -10.05
N ASN A 546 -4.36 -3.36 -10.60
CA ASN A 546 -4.13 -4.54 -11.42
C ASN A 546 -3.40 -4.19 -12.73
N VAL A 547 -3.78 -3.09 -13.36
CA VAL A 547 -3.34 -2.70 -14.72
C VAL A 547 -2.01 -1.92 -14.69
N PHE A 548 -1.80 -1.14 -13.65
CA PHE A 548 -0.63 -0.29 -13.40
C PHE A 548 0.05 -0.65 -12.07
N PRO A 549 0.58 -1.88 -11.93
CA PRO A 549 1.21 -2.31 -10.69
C PRO A 549 2.51 -1.54 -10.38
N ASP A 550 2.53 -0.91 -9.21
CA ASP A 550 3.71 -0.39 -8.53
C ASP A 550 4.57 -1.50 -7.90
N SER A 551 5.71 -1.14 -7.30
CA SER A 551 6.63 -2.12 -6.69
C SER A 551 5.98 -2.99 -5.61
N TYR A 552 5.05 -2.43 -4.84
CA TYR A 552 4.38 -3.15 -3.75
C TYR A 552 3.29 -4.10 -4.26
N SER A 553 2.44 -3.64 -5.17
CA SER A 553 1.40 -4.48 -5.79
C SER A 553 1.97 -5.60 -6.65
N ARG A 554 3.20 -5.45 -7.17
CA ARG A 554 3.91 -6.55 -7.85
C ARG A 554 4.14 -7.77 -6.97
N MET A 555 4.24 -7.59 -5.66
CA MET A 555 4.43 -8.67 -4.69
C MET A 555 3.12 -9.31 -4.23
N LYS A 556 1.96 -8.69 -4.51
CA LYS A 556 0.65 -9.20 -4.10
C LYS A 556 0.15 -10.29 -5.05
N VAL A 557 -0.26 -11.43 -4.49
CA VAL A 557 -0.80 -12.56 -5.24
C VAL A 557 -2.21 -12.24 -5.78
N LYS A 558 -3.08 -11.64 -4.95
CA LYS A 558 -4.47 -11.34 -5.34
C LYS A 558 -4.58 -10.52 -6.64
N PRO A 559 -3.88 -9.38 -6.81
CA PRO A 559 -3.91 -8.64 -8.07
C PRO A 559 -3.40 -9.45 -9.27
N ALA A 560 -2.44 -10.35 -9.07
CA ALA A 560 -1.95 -11.22 -10.13
C ALA A 560 -3.01 -12.25 -10.57
N ALA A 561 -3.67 -12.89 -9.60
CA ALA A 561 -4.75 -13.84 -9.84
C ALA A 561 -5.96 -13.19 -10.52
N GLU A 562 -6.33 -11.97 -10.11
CA GLU A 562 -7.44 -11.22 -10.70
C GLU A 562 -7.21 -10.89 -12.18
N VAL A 563 -5.98 -10.51 -12.56
CA VAL A 563 -5.62 -10.26 -13.96
C VAL A 563 -5.69 -11.54 -14.78
N LEU A 564 -5.15 -12.64 -14.25
CA LEU A 564 -5.06 -13.93 -14.93
C LEU A 564 -6.31 -14.80 -14.70
N SER A 565 -7.47 -14.16 -14.53
CA SER A 565 -8.72 -14.85 -14.22
C SER A 565 -9.56 -15.15 -15.47
N HIS A 566 -10.38 -16.19 -15.35
CA HIS A 566 -11.35 -16.57 -16.38
C HIS A 566 -12.31 -15.42 -16.76
N THR A 567 -12.78 -14.64 -15.78
CA THR A 567 -13.73 -13.55 -16.04
C THR A 567 -13.13 -12.43 -16.87
N VAL A 568 -11.83 -12.14 -16.70
CA VAL A 568 -11.09 -11.18 -17.53
C VAL A 568 -10.89 -11.72 -18.94
N ALA A 569 -10.55 -13.00 -19.09
CA ALA A 569 -10.42 -13.65 -20.39
C ALA A 569 -11.74 -13.59 -21.18
N CYS A 570 -12.88 -13.93 -20.56
CA CYS A 570 -14.19 -13.88 -21.23
C CYS A 570 -14.62 -12.47 -21.63
N ASP A 571 -14.34 -11.45 -20.81
CA ASP A 571 -14.72 -10.07 -21.15
C ASP A 571 -13.92 -9.52 -22.33
N LYS A 572 -12.68 -9.99 -22.49
CA LYS A 572 -11.83 -9.69 -23.64
C LYS A 572 -12.38 -10.29 -24.93
N VAL A 573 -12.93 -11.51 -24.89
CA VAL A 573 -13.54 -12.16 -26.07
C VAL A 573 -14.68 -11.29 -26.62
N GLY A 574 -15.50 -10.69 -25.75
CA GLY A 574 -16.59 -9.77 -26.16
C GLY A 574 -16.14 -8.44 -26.79
N LEU A 575 -14.84 -8.17 -26.89
CA LEU A 575 -14.28 -7.01 -27.60
C LEU A 575 -13.64 -7.39 -28.96
N ALA A 576 -13.58 -8.68 -29.30
CA ALA A 576 -13.03 -9.13 -30.58
C ALA A 576 -14.08 -9.04 -31.69
N PRO A 577 -13.71 -8.70 -32.94
CA PRO A 577 -14.62 -8.77 -34.08
C PRO A 577 -15.21 -10.18 -34.21
N GLN A 578 -16.51 -10.29 -34.54
CA GLN A 578 -17.29 -11.55 -34.52
C GLN A 578 -16.60 -12.76 -35.20
N ARG A 579 -15.74 -12.56 -36.20
CA ARG A 579 -14.94 -13.61 -36.85
C ARG A 579 -13.89 -14.29 -35.95
N GLN A 580 -13.29 -13.58 -34.99
CA GLN A 580 -12.31 -14.16 -34.06
C GLN A 580 -12.96 -14.93 -32.89
N LEU A 581 -14.26 -14.69 -32.64
CA LEU A 581 -15.00 -15.32 -31.55
C LEU A 581 -15.20 -16.82 -31.77
N ASN A 582 -15.37 -17.25 -33.02
CA ASN A 582 -15.59 -18.65 -33.38
C ASN A 582 -14.29 -19.47 -33.22
N LEU A 583 -13.15 -18.92 -33.65
CA LEU A 583 -11.83 -19.55 -33.48
C LEU A 583 -11.38 -19.67 -32.01
N LEU A 584 -11.77 -18.73 -31.15
CA LEU A 584 -11.47 -18.76 -29.72
C LEU A 584 -12.36 -19.75 -28.94
N LYS A 585 -13.59 -20.00 -29.41
CA LYS A 585 -14.49 -20.99 -28.79
C LYS A 585 -14.03 -22.43 -29.08
N GLU A 586 -13.54 -22.69 -30.28
CA GLU A 586 -12.98 -24.01 -30.67
C GLU A 586 -11.68 -24.34 -29.91
N SER A 587 -10.83 -23.34 -29.63
CA SER A 587 -9.58 -23.56 -28.88
C SER A 587 -9.73 -23.69 -27.37
N ILE A 588 -10.84 -23.22 -26.77
CA ILE A 588 -11.11 -23.39 -25.33
C ILE A 588 -11.81 -24.74 -25.06
N THR A 589 -12.57 -25.25 -26.02
CA THR A 589 -13.29 -26.53 -25.88
C THR A 589 -12.41 -27.75 -26.15
N GLY A 590 -11.33 -27.61 -26.93
CA GLY A 590 -10.37 -28.69 -27.20
C GLY A 590 -9.26 -28.90 -26.16
N SER A 591 -9.35 -28.35 -24.94
CA SER A 591 -8.30 -28.50 -23.90
C SER A 591 -8.84 -28.86 -22.52
N ILE A 592 -10.02 -29.48 -22.49
CA ILE A 592 -10.49 -30.26 -21.33
C ILE A 592 -10.93 -31.62 -21.89
N PHE A 593 -9.94 -32.44 -22.23
CA PHE A 593 -9.89 -33.89 -22.07
C PHE A 593 -8.43 -34.31 -22.16
#